data_AF-A0A9W9FF86-F1
#
_entry.id   AF-A0A9W9FF86-F1
#
_cell.length_a   1.000
_cell.length_b   1.000
_cell.length_c   1.000
_cell.angle_alpha   90.00
_cell.angle_beta   90.00
_cell.angle_gamma   90.00
#
_symmetry.space_group_name_H-M   'P 1'
#
loop_
_entity.id
_entity.type
_entity.pdbx_description
1 polymer ?
#
loop_
_entity_poly.entity_id
_entity_poly.type
_entity_poly.pdbx_seq_one_letter_code
_entity_poly.pdbx_strand_id
1 'polypeptide(L)'
;MSYFYPTAGYAEDQPLARTILATHVLSRGFQLGIAIGLLNSGATFLLKRRSLNTPILLRSAGTGGLIGTGMAGVGLIARMWGREEIEWKDRSWRLRYNSGQVAIDNWSEPTAAIGVLAVASRGLSGSGAGNWRGLVGGAGIGSLVGLMSVGKLTTCLWFDGRAEEAAAFYTSIFKDSKITGRHYYTEAGKEFHGREPGSLMTIEFELNDQKFVGLNGGPNFKFTAAISIMVNCKDQSEIDYYWNKLGEGGDESKRQCGWLVDKFGLSWQIVPNELYRMLDSPEIEKRDRNSGPHFTK
;
A
#
# COMPACT_ATOMS: atom_id res chain seq x y z
N MET A 1 -13.66 10.64 -6.71
CA MET A 1 -15.11 10.49 -6.37
C MET A 1 -15.59 11.37 -5.23
N SER A 2 -14.93 11.44 -4.07
CA SER A 2 -15.46 12.21 -2.92
C SER A 2 -15.51 13.72 -3.17
N TYR A 3 -14.59 14.22 -3.98
CA TYR A 3 -14.49 15.63 -4.33
C TYR A 3 -15.60 16.11 -5.28
N PHE A 4 -16.17 15.20 -6.09
CA PHE A 4 -17.05 15.56 -7.20
C PHE A 4 -18.54 15.32 -6.90
N TYR A 5 -18.85 14.49 -5.91
CA TYR A 5 -20.24 14.12 -5.60
C TYR A 5 -20.57 14.36 -4.13
N PRO A 6 -21.79 14.82 -3.81
CA PRO A 6 -22.23 15.01 -2.43
C PRO A 6 -22.55 13.68 -1.71
N THR A 7 -22.48 13.69 -0.39
CA THR A 7 -22.90 12.58 0.48
C THR A 7 -24.01 13.06 1.41
N ALA A 8 -25.15 12.38 1.45
CA ALA A 8 -26.24 12.70 2.37
C ALA A 8 -26.11 11.96 3.70
N GLY A 9 -26.72 12.50 4.76
CA GLY A 9 -26.73 11.87 6.08
C GLY A 9 -27.51 10.55 6.11
N TYR A 10 -28.53 10.42 5.27
CA TYR A 10 -29.37 9.22 5.15
C TYR A 10 -29.47 8.75 3.70
N ALA A 11 -29.74 7.46 3.53
CA ALA A 11 -29.84 6.82 2.22
C ALA A 11 -30.95 7.45 1.35
N GLU A 12 -32.12 7.73 1.90
CA GLU A 12 -33.28 8.24 1.14
C GLU A 12 -33.04 9.62 0.53
N ASP A 13 -32.13 10.39 1.12
CA ASP A 13 -31.78 11.73 0.72
C ASP A 13 -30.59 11.77 -0.25
N GLN A 14 -29.97 10.63 -0.56
CA GLN A 14 -28.73 10.59 -1.33
C GLN A 14 -28.92 11.16 -2.75
N PRO A 15 -28.35 12.34 -3.05
CA PRO A 15 -28.48 12.96 -4.36
C PRO A 15 -27.61 12.23 -5.39
N LEU A 16 -27.98 12.37 -6.67
CA LEU A 16 -27.21 11.87 -7.81
C LEU A 16 -26.91 10.36 -7.75
N ALA A 17 -27.75 9.59 -7.08
CA ALA A 17 -27.52 8.16 -6.80
C ALA A 17 -27.19 7.33 -8.03
N ARG A 18 -27.93 7.54 -9.13
CA ARG A 18 -27.71 6.85 -10.41
C ARG A 18 -26.35 7.20 -11.01
N THR A 19 -25.98 8.49 -10.99
CA THR A 19 -24.70 8.98 -11.52
C THR A 19 -23.53 8.45 -10.70
N ILE A 20 -23.62 8.52 -9.36
CA ILE A 20 -22.58 8.00 -8.46
C ILE A 20 -22.36 6.50 -8.70
N LEU A 21 -23.45 5.72 -8.73
CA LEU A 21 -23.36 4.27 -8.92
C LEU A 21 -22.85 3.93 -10.34
N ALA A 22 -23.33 4.62 -11.37
CA ALA A 22 -22.87 4.41 -12.74
C ALA A 22 -21.38 4.74 -12.91
N THR A 23 -20.94 5.92 -12.47
CA THR A 23 -19.54 6.32 -12.56
C THR A 23 -18.64 5.31 -11.82
N HIS A 24 -19.05 4.82 -10.65
CA HIS A 24 -18.27 3.85 -9.89
C HIS A 24 -18.17 2.52 -10.64
N VAL A 25 -19.30 1.93 -11.05
CA VAL A 25 -19.33 0.62 -11.70
C VAL A 25 -18.58 0.65 -13.04
N LEU A 26 -18.74 1.72 -13.83
CA LEU A 26 -18.04 1.88 -15.10
C LEU A 26 -16.53 2.05 -14.89
N SER A 27 -16.10 2.79 -13.87
CA SER A 27 -14.69 2.93 -13.50
C SER A 27 -14.07 1.61 -13.06
N ARG A 28 -14.77 0.81 -12.26
CA ARG A 28 -14.31 -0.54 -11.85
C ARG A 28 -14.26 -1.51 -13.03
N GLY A 29 -15.27 -1.48 -13.89
CA GLY A 29 -15.27 -2.22 -15.15
C GLY A 29 -14.08 -1.88 -16.02
N PHE A 30 -13.77 -0.58 -16.14
CA PHE A 30 -12.59 -0.09 -16.86
C PHE A 30 -11.31 -0.69 -16.28
N GLN A 31 -11.06 -0.52 -14.98
CA GLN A 31 -9.84 -0.99 -14.31
C GLN A 31 -9.63 -2.51 -14.42
N LEU A 32 -10.70 -3.29 -14.20
CA LEU A 32 -10.65 -4.74 -14.36
C LEU A 32 -10.34 -5.14 -15.80
N GLY A 33 -10.98 -4.47 -16.76
CA GLY A 33 -10.72 -4.66 -18.18
C GLY A 33 -9.26 -4.37 -18.57
N ILE A 34 -8.67 -3.31 -18.04
CA ILE A 34 -7.23 -3.00 -18.23
C ILE A 34 -6.36 -4.15 -17.72
N ALA A 35 -6.62 -4.62 -16.49
CA ALA A 35 -5.83 -5.70 -15.89
C ALA A 35 -5.87 -6.98 -16.75
N ILE A 36 -7.06 -7.40 -17.19
CA ILE A 36 -7.25 -8.54 -18.09
C ILE A 36 -6.53 -8.30 -19.44
N GLY A 37 -6.63 -7.09 -19.98
CA GLY A 37 -5.95 -6.72 -21.23
C GLY A 37 -4.42 -6.82 -21.14
N LEU A 38 -3.83 -6.45 -20.00
CA LEU A 38 -2.39 -6.59 -19.75
C LEU A 38 -1.99 -8.05 -19.56
N LEU A 39 -2.76 -8.81 -18.78
CA LEU A 39 -2.52 -10.25 -18.55
C LEU A 39 -2.56 -11.04 -19.87
N ASN A 40 -3.53 -10.77 -20.74
CA ASN A 40 -3.62 -11.41 -22.05
C ASN A 40 -2.41 -11.07 -22.96
N SER A 41 -1.91 -9.83 -22.92
CA SER A 41 -0.68 -9.45 -23.62
C SER A 41 0.55 -10.17 -23.06
N GLY A 42 0.66 -10.29 -21.74
CA GLY A 42 1.73 -11.04 -21.07
C GLY A 42 1.69 -12.55 -21.39
N ALA A 43 0.50 -13.15 -21.36
CA ALA A 43 0.31 -14.55 -21.76
C ALA A 43 0.68 -14.76 -23.23
N THR A 44 0.32 -13.83 -24.13
CA THR A 44 0.69 -13.90 -25.54
C THR A 44 2.20 -13.77 -25.75
N PHE A 45 2.89 -12.93 -24.96
CA PHE A 45 4.35 -12.86 -24.93
C PHE A 45 4.97 -14.20 -24.52
N LEU A 46 4.51 -14.79 -23.42
CA LEU A 46 5.04 -16.06 -22.89
C LEU A 46 4.79 -17.23 -23.86
N LEU A 47 3.59 -17.31 -24.42
CA LEU A 47 3.19 -18.41 -25.31
C LEU A 47 3.75 -18.29 -26.73
N LYS A 48 3.87 -17.05 -27.26
CA LYS A 48 4.30 -16.81 -28.66
C LYS A 48 5.70 -16.21 -28.80
N ARG A 49 6.42 -15.99 -27.69
CA ARG A 49 7.78 -15.37 -27.63
C ARG A 49 7.94 -14.10 -28.49
N ARG A 50 6.87 -13.32 -28.68
CA ARG A 50 6.93 -12.01 -29.36
C ARG A 50 7.55 -10.97 -28.44
N SER A 51 8.08 -9.85 -28.93
CA SER A 51 8.52 -8.76 -28.04
C SER A 51 7.33 -8.00 -27.44
N LEU A 52 7.40 -7.68 -26.15
CA LEU A 52 6.49 -6.73 -25.52
C LEU A 52 7.02 -5.32 -25.74
N ASN A 53 6.29 -4.52 -26.53
CA ASN A 53 6.62 -3.13 -26.74
C ASN A 53 5.52 -2.24 -26.14
N THR A 54 5.91 -1.07 -25.64
CA THR A 54 5.00 -0.10 -24.98
C THR A 54 3.72 0.19 -25.76
N PRO A 55 3.72 0.38 -27.09
CA PRO A 55 2.49 0.64 -27.85
C PRO A 55 1.51 -0.54 -27.86
N ILE A 56 2.01 -1.79 -27.81
CA ILE A 56 1.18 -2.99 -27.78
C ILE A 56 0.50 -3.11 -26.41
N LEU A 57 1.26 -2.91 -25.33
CA LEU A 57 0.73 -2.91 -23.97
C LEU A 57 -0.33 -1.83 -23.77
N LEU A 58 -0.08 -0.60 -24.23
CA LEU A 58 -1.05 0.49 -24.14
C LEU A 58 -2.34 0.20 -24.92
N ARG A 59 -2.22 -0.35 -26.14
CA ARG A 59 -3.40 -0.71 -26.94
C ARG A 59 -4.18 -1.87 -26.32
N SER A 60 -3.48 -2.88 -25.78
CA SER A 60 -4.13 -4.03 -25.14
C SER A 60 -4.82 -3.64 -23.85
N ALA A 61 -4.15 -2.84 -23.02
CA ALA A 61 -4.72 -2.20 -21.86
C ALA A 61 -5.98 -1.42 -22.26
N GLY A 62 -5.86 -0.41 -23.13
CA GLY A 62 -6.98 0.43 -23.52
C GLY A 62 -8.16 -0.34 -24.14
N THR A 63 -7.89 -1.35 -24.97
CA THR A 63 -8.94 -2.23 -25.53
C THR A 63 -9.64 -3.03 -24.43
N GLY A 64 -8.87 -3.64 -23.51
CA GLY A 64 -9.41 -4.35 -22.37
C GLY A 64 -10.27 -3.46 -21.48
N GLY A 65 -9.82 -2.24 -21.21
CA GLY A 65 -10.58 -1.25 -20.44
C GLY A 65 -11.94 -0.94 -21.04
N LEU A 66 -12.00 -0.66 -22.35
CA LEU A 66 -13.27 -0.37 -23.04
C LEU A 66 -14.25 -1.55 -22.99
N ILE A 67 -13.74 -2.78 -23.20
CA ILE A 67 -14.55 -4.00 -23.10
C ILE A 67 -15.08 -4.15 -21.67
N GLY A 68 -14.21 -3.98 -20.67
CA GLY A 68 -14.59 -4.07 -19.26
C GLY A 68 -15.63 -3.03 -18.86
N THR A 69 -15.50 -1.78 -19.31
CA THR A 69 -16.52 -0.73 -19.10
C THR A 69 -17.85 -1.10 -19.75
N GLY A 70 -17.84 -1.59 -21.00
CA GLY A 70 -19.05 -2.02 -21.69
C GLY A 70 -19.77 -3.16 -20.97
N MET A 71 -19.03 -4.20 -20.55
CA MET A 71 -19.56 -5.31 -19.77
C MET A 71 -20.13 -4.85 -18.43
N ALA A 72 -19.43 -3.96 -17.72
CA ALA A 72 -19.91 -3.41 -16.45
C ALA A 72 -21.16 -2.55 -16.63
N GLY A 73 -21.27 -1.79 -17.73
CA GLY A 73 -22.47 -1.02 -18.07
C GLY A 73 -23.69 -1.91 -18.30
N VAL A 74 -23.53 -2.97 -19.12
CA VAL A 74 -24.59 -3.98 -19.32
C VAL A 74 -24.96 -4.66 -18.00
N GLY A 75 -23.95 -5.04 -17.21
CA GLY A 75 -24.15 -5.63 -15.89
C GLY A 75 -24.90 -4.72 -14.93
N LEU A 76 -24.61 -3.43 -14.92
CA LEU A 76 -25.33 -2.44 -14.11
C LEU A 76 -26.80 -2.33 -14.52
N ILE A 77 -27.06 -2.20 -15.82
CA ILE A 77 -28.43 -2.12 -16.36
C ILE A 77 -29.20 -3.38 -15.98
N ALA A 78 -28.64 -4.56 -16.23
CA ALA A 78 -29.28 -5.83 -15.88
C ALA A 78 -29.52 -5.94 -14.37
N ARG A 79 -28.54 -5.56 -13.54
CA ARG A 79 -28.62 -5.67 -12.08
C ARG A 79 -29.65 -4.73 -11.46
N MET A 80 -29.86 -3.57 -12.09
CA MET A 80 -30.73 -2.52 -11.61
C MET A 80 -32.05 -2.40 -12.39
N TRP A 81 -32.30 -3.29 -13.34
CA TRP A 81 -33.54 -3.33 -14.10
C TRP A 81 -34.74 -3.55 -13.17
N GLY A 82 -35.75 -2.68 -13.28
CA GLY A 82 -36.95 -2.74 -12.45
C GLY A 82 -36.75 -2.43 -10.96
N ARG A 83 -35.58 -1.92 -10.55
CA ARG A 83 -35.34 -1.52 -9.14
C ARG A 83 -35.92 -0.14 -8.84
N GLU A 84 -36.51 -0.01 -7.66
CA GLU A 84 -37.03 1.26 -7.16
C GLU A 84 -35.94 2.29 -6.90
N GLU A 85 -36.30 3.57 -6.91
CA GLU A 85 -35.35 4.67 -6.72
C GLU A 85 -34.60 4.57 -5.37
N ILE A 86 -35.28 4.13 -4.32
CA ILE A 86 -34.66 3.97 -3.00
C ILE A 86 -33.49 2.98 -3.03
N GLU A 87 -33.56 1.92 -3.83
CA GLU A 87 -32.46 0.97 -3.96
C GLU A 87 -31.23 1.59 -4.64
N TRP A 88 -31.44 2.48 -5.62
CA TRP A 88 -30.34 3.22 -6.23
C TRP A 88 -29.67 4.13 -5.20
N LYS A 89 -30.48 4.86 -4.43
CA LYS A 89 -30.02 5.78 -3.40
C LYS A 89 -29.26 5.05 -2.30
N ASP A 90 -29.82 3.99 -1.74
CA ASP A 90 -29.21 3.15 -0.71
C ASP A 90 -27.87 2.52 -1.16
N ARG A 91 -27.80 1.96 -2.37
CA ARG A 91 -26.54 1.42 -2.92
C ARG A 91 -25.48 2.50 -3.11
N SER A 92 -25.87 3.66 -3.65
CA SER A 92 -24.95 4.78 -3.83
C SER A 92 -24.48 5.35 -2.48
N TRP A 93 -25.36 5.43 -1.50
CA TRP A 93 -25.07 5.90 -0.15
C TRP A 93 -24.05 4.97 0.55
N ARG A 94 -24.27 3.65 0.54
CA ARG A 94 -23.31 2.68 1.08
C ARG A 94 -21.93 2.77 0.43
N LEU A 95 -21.89 2.97 -0.89
CA LEU A 95 -20.65 3.21 -1.64
C LEU A 95 -19.90 4.44 -1.13
N ARG A 96 -20.62 5.53 -0.84
CA ARG A 96 -20.07 6.79 -0.35
C ARG A 96 -19.58 6.73 1.09
N TYR A 97 -20.18 5.88 1.92
CA TYR A 97 -19.76 5.66 3.31
C TYR A 97 -18.64 4.62 3.45
N ASN A 98 -18.32 3.87 2.40
CA ASN A 98 -17.19 2.96 2.39
C ASN A 98 -15.87 3.72 2.17
N SER A 99 -15.17 4.03 3.27
CA SER A 99 -13.94 4.83 3.27
C SER A 99 -12.80 4.23 2.44
N GLY A 100 -12.72 2.89 2.35
CA GLY A 100 -11.74 2.19 1.52
C GLY A 100 -12.01 2.36 0.03
N GLN A 101 -13.26 2.16 -0.39
CA GLN A 101 -13.66 2.35 -1.79
C GLN A 101 -13.50 3.81 -2.24
N VAL A 102 -13.91 4.76 -1.39
CA VAL A 102 -13.74 6.20 -1.65
C VAL A 102 -12.26 6.57 -1.77
N ALA A 103 -11.40 6.03 -0.91
CA ALA A 103 -9.96 6.29 -0.99
C ALA A 103 -9.37 5.79 -2.32
N ILE A 104 -9.73 4.58 -2.74
CA ILE A 104 -9.28 4.04 -4.02
C ILE A 104 -9.78 4.91 -5.18
N ASP A 105 -11.06 5.30 -5.17
CA ASP A 105 -11.62 6.15 -6.24
C ASP A 105 -10.89 7.50 -6.32
N ASN A 106 -10.54 8.10 -5.17
CA ASN A 106 -9.83 9.37 -5.12
C ASN A 106 -8.38 9.30 -5.60
N TRP A 107 -7.71 8.15 -5.45
CA TRP A 107 -6.35 7.95 -5.97
C TRP A 107 -6.35 7.51 -7.43
N SER A 108 -7.39 6.78 -7.86
CA SER A 108 -7.53 6.26 -9.22
C SER A 108 -7.68 7.36 -10.27
N GLU A 109 -8.29 8.49 -9.92
CA GLU A 109 -8.58 9.61 -10.84
C GLU A 109 -7.34 10.47 -11.16
N PRO A 110 -6.57 11.00 -10.19
CA PRO A 110 -5.35 11.77 -10.47
C PRO A 110 -4.27 10.93 -11.17
N THR A 111 -4.14 9.65 -10.78
CA THR A 111 -3.14 8.76 -11.38
C THR A 111 -3.50 8.38 -12.82
N ALA A 112 -4.79 8.26 -13.14
CA ALA A 112 -5.24 8.14 -14.53
C ALA A 112 -4.85 9.37 -15.37
N ALA A 113 -5.04 10.58 -14.84
CA ALA A 113 -4.65 11.81 -15.53
C ALA A 113 -3.13 11.87 -15.79
N ILE A 114 -2.32 11.49 -14.80
CA ILE A 114 -0.85 11.37 -14.96
C ILE A 114 -0.50 10.37 -16.07
N GLY A 115 -1.19 9.22 -16.11
CA GLY A 115 -1.00 8.21 -17.15
C GLY A 115 -1.31 8.72 -18.56
N VAL A 116 -2.38 9.51 -18.72
CA VAL A 116 -2.70 10.18 -19.99
C VAL A 116 -1.61 11.15 -20.40
N LEU A 117 -1.18 12.02 -19.48
CA LEU A 117 -0.13 13.03 -19.74
C LEU A 117 1.20 12.37 -20.13
N ALA A 118 1.57 11.28 -19.46
CA ALA A 118 2.78 10.52 -19.77
C ALA A 118 2.75 9.87 -21.16
N VAL A 119 1.57 9.45 -21.65
CA VAL A 119 1.42 8.93 -23.02
C VAL A 119 1.37 10.05 -24.04
N ALA A 120 0.67 11.15 -23.75
CA ALA A 120 0.57 12.30 -24.63
C ALA A 120 1.95 12.95 -24.88
N SER A 121 2.77 13.11 -23.85
CA SER A 121 4.13 13.66 -23.97
C SER A 121 5.05 12.78 -24.82
N ARG A 122 4.86 11.46 -24.79
CA ARG A 122 5.57 10.49 -25.65
C ARG A 122 4.99 10.36 -27.06
N GLY A 123 3.74 10.77 -27.26
CA GLY A 123 3.08 10.82 -28.56
C GLY A 123 3.60 11.93 -29.47
N LEU A 124 4.11 13.02 -28.89
CA LEU A 124 4.76 14.13 -29.60
C LEU A 124 6.09 13.73 -30.28
N SER A 125 6.65 12.55 -29.96
CA SER A 125 7.90 12.03 -30.53
C SER A 125 7.73 10.96 -31.63
N GLY A 126 6.53 10.79 -32.21
CA GLY A 126 6.33 9.98 -33.44
C GLY A 126 6.17 8.46 -33.27
N SER A 127 5.97 7.94 -32.06
CA SER A 127 6.00 6.48 -31.77
C SER A 127 4.68 5.70 -31.99
N GLY A 128 3.63 6.32 -32.54
CA GLY A 128 2.31 5.68 -32.72
C GLY A 128 1.56 5.32 -31.43
N ALA A 129 2.09 5.77 -30.28
CA ALA A 129 1.52 5.66 -28.94
C ALA A 129 0.58 6.82 -28.57
N GLY A 130 0.64 7.94 -29.29
CA GLY A 130 -0.19 9.13 -29.05
C GLY A 130 -1.62 9.07 -29.60
N ASN A 131 -2.09 7.92 -30.09
CA ASN A 131 -3.46 7.76 -30.57
C ASN A 131 -4.44 7.57 -29.39
N TRP A 132 -5.75 7.71 -29.66
CA TRP A 132 -6.78 7.65 -28.62
C TRP A 132 -6.73 6.34 -27.80
N ARG A 133 -6.41 5.20 -28.43
CA ARG A 133 -6.27 3.91 -27.75
C ARG A 133 -5.07 3.88 -26.80
N GLY A 134 -3.97 4.51 -27.19
CA GLY A 134 -2.79 4.69 -26.35
C GLY A 134 -3.09 5.57 -25.14
N LEU A 135 -3.79 6.69 -25.34
CA LEU A 135 -4.20 7.59 -24.26
C LEU A 135 -5.14 6.90 -23.26
N VAL A 136 -6.12 6.13 -23.75
CA VAL A 136 -7.01 5.31 -22.89
C VAL A 136 -6.22 4.24 -22.14
N GLY A 137 -5.26 3.57 -22.80
CA GLY A 137 -4.35 2.64 -22.14
C GLY A 137 -3.49 3.30 -21.06
N GLY A 138 -3.01 4.52 -21.31
CA GLY A 138 -2.28 5.34 -20.34
C GLY A 138 -3.13 5.68 -19.13
N ALA A 139 -4.36 6.15 -19.35
CA ALA A 139 -5.34 6.40 -18.29
C ALA A 139 -5.57 5.15 -17.43
N GLY A 140 -5.75 3.99 -18.08
CA GLY A 140 -5.98 2.73 -17.42
C GLY A 140 -4.83 2.24 -16.55
N ILE A 141 -3.61 2.26 -17.10
CA ILE A 141 -2.40 1.87 -16.35
C ILE A 141 -2.17 2.83 -15.19
N GLY A 142 -2.31 4.14 -15.42
CA GLY A 142 -2.22 5.15 -14.36
C GLY A 142 -3.21 4.87 -13.23
N SER A 143 -4.46 4.60 -13.56
CA SER A 143 -5.52 4.28 -12.59
C SER A 143 -5.22 3.03 -11.74
N LEU A 144 -4.60 1.99 -12.31
CA LEU A 144 -4.20 0.78 -11.58
C LEU A 144 -3.07 1.04 -10.57
N VAL A 145 -2.16 1.98 -10.86
CA VAL A 145 -1.13 2.38 -9.89
C VAL A 145 -1.76 3.02 -8.67
N GLY A 146 -2.82 3.83 -8.84
CA GLY A 146 -3.64 4.35 -7.75
C GLY A 146 -4.31 3.25 -6.90
N LEU A 147 -4.70 2.12 -7.51
CA LEU A 147 -5.26 0.95 -6.82
C LEU A 147 -4.23 0.27 -5.89
N MET A 148 -2.97 0.18 -6.32
CA MET A 148 -1.87 -0.46 -5.56
C MET A 148 -1.25 0.46 -4.50
N SER A 149 -1.66 1.73 -4.44
CA SER A 149 -1.00 2.77 -3.61
C SER A 149 -1.75 3.11 -2.31
N VAL A 150 -2.71 2.31 -1.87
CA VAL A 150 -3.47 2.63 -0.64
C VAL A 150 -2.72 2.15 0.62
N GLY A 151 -1.74 2.95 1.04
CA GLY A 151 -1.29 3.06 2.43
C GLY A 151 -1.34 4.54 2.82
N LYS A 152 -2.25 4.92 3.72
CA LYS A 152 -2.42 6.34 4.13
C LYS A 152 -1.40 6.82 5.17
N LEU A 153 -0.67 5.89 5.77
CA LEU A 153 0.24 6.15 6.88
C LEU A 153 1.55 5.41 6.62
N THR A 154 2.67 6.11 6.83
CA THR A 154 4.02 5.54 6.75
C THR A 154 4.71 5.83 8.06
N THR A 155 5.31 4.81 8.66
CA THR A 155 6.09 4.98 9.89
C THR A 155 7.45 5.59 9.55
N CYS A 156 7.75 6.75 10.09
CA CYS A 156 9.05 7.39 9.96
C CYS A 156 9.90 7.11 11.22
N LEU A 157 11.08 6.55 11.01
CA LEU A 157 12.04 6.14 12.03
C LEU A 157 13.25 7.08 11.98
N TRP A 158 13.54 7.72 13.10
CA TRP A 158 14.64 8.69 13.21
C TRP A 158 15.96 8.00 13.55
N PHE A 159 16.99 8.25 12.75
CA PHE A 159 18.34 7.72 12.95
C PHE A 159 19.39 8.83 12.97
N ASP A 160 20.52 8.52 13.59
CA ASP A 160 21.75 9.31 13.51
C ASP A 160 22.72 8.67 12.50
N GLY A 161 22.55 8.99 11.22
CA GLY A 161 23.43 8.54 10.13
C GLY A 161 23.35 7.05 9.75
N ARG A 162 22.64 6.22 10.53
CA ARG A 162 22.60 4.75 10.36
C ARG A 162 21.34 4.21 9.68
N ALA A 163 20.51 5.05 9.08
CA ALA A 163 19.24 4.61 8.48
C ALA A 163 19.41 3.52 7.41
N GLU A 164 20.44 3.60 6.56
CA GLU A 164 20.69 2.59 5.52
C GLU A 164 21.14 1.25 6.09
N GLU A 165 22.01 1.25 7.10
CA GLU A 165 22.42 0.04 7.80
C GLU A 165 21.21 -0.64 8.46
N ALA A 166 20.32 0.17 9.06
CA ALA A 166 19.09 -0.33 9.68
C ALA A 166 18.14 -0.96 8.65
N ALA A 167 17.86 -0.27 7.55
CA ALA A 167 17.02 -0.80 6.49
C ALA A 167 17.60 -2.09 5.87
N ALA A 168 18.90 -2.14 5.62
CA ALA A 168 19.57 -3.34 5.12
C ALA A 168 19.50 -4.50 6.12
N PHE A 169 19.67 -4.21 7.41
CA PHE A 169 19.54 -5.20 8.47
C PHE A 169 18.12 -5.75 8.54
N TYR A 170 17.09 -4.90 8.62
CA TYR A 170 15.71 -5.36 8.70
C TYR A 170 15.29 -6.15 7.45
N THR A 171 15.65 -5.67 6.26
CA THR A 171 15.33 -6.38 5.01
C THR A 171 16.08 -7.70 4.86
N SER A 172 17.17 -7.92 5.61
CA SER A 172 17.82 -9.24 5.66
C SER A 172 17.11 -10.25 6.58
N ILE A 173 16.24 -9.78 7.47
CA ILE A 173 15.54 -10.59 8.48
C ILE A 173 14.12 -10.96 8.01
N PHE A 174 13.41 -10.04 7.38
CA PHE A 174 12.03 -10.26 6.94
C PHE A 174 11.97 -10.85 5.52
N LYS A 175 11.14 -11.87 5.31
CA LYS A 175 11.05 -12.62 4.05
C LYS A 175 10.51 -11.79 2.88
N ASP A 176 9.43 -11.05 3.12
CA ASP A 176 8.79 -10.19 2.11
C ASP A 176 9.20 -8.76 2.35
N SER A 177 10.46 -8.46 2.05
CA SER A 177 11.05 -7.17 2.33
C SER A 177 11.92 -6.66 1.20
N LYS A 178 12.02 -5.33 1.09
CA LYS A 178 12.86 -4.67 0.08
C LYS A 178 13.09 -3.21 0.45
N ILE A 179 14.21 -2.68 -0.01
CA ILE A 179 14.43 -1.24 -0.05
C ILE A 179 13.74 -0.70 -1.29
N THR A 180 12.88 0.31 -1.13
CA THR A 180 12.04 0.88 -2.19
C THR A 180 12.54 2.22 -2.71
N GLY A 181 13.36 2.94 -1.94
CA GLY A 181 13.84 4.26 -2.34
C GLY A 181 14.98 4.76 -1.46
N ARG A 182 15.80 5.64 -2.02
CA ARG A 182 16.84 6.39 -1.32
C ARG A 182 16.78 7.84 -1.78
N HIS A 183 16.83 8.76 -0.84
CA HIS A 183 16.91 10.19 -1.11
C HIS A 183 18.13 10.76 -0.42
N TYR A 184 18.85 11.61 -1.14
CA TYR A 184 20.12 12.19 -0.70
C TYR A 184 19.95 13.68 -0.48
N TYR A 185 20.73 14.24 0.43
CA TYR A 185 20.82 15.69 0.60
C TYR A 185 21.34 16.33 -0.69
N THR A 186 20.72 17.43 -1.08
CA THR A 186 21.13 18.24 -2.22
C THR A 186 21.96 19.44 -1.78
N GLU A 187 22.61 20.13 -2.71
CA GLU A 187 23.24 21.43 -2.43
C GLU A 187 22.22 22.44 -1.88
N ALA A 188 20.98 22.39 -2.39
CA ALA A 188 19.87 23.18 -1.88
C ALA A 188 19.57 22.79 -0.43
N GLY A 189 19.70 23.75 0.49
CA GLY A 189 19.42 23.53 1.90
C GLY A 189 20.65 23.31 2.78
N LYS A 190 21.86 23.18 2.21
CA LYS A 190 23.10 22.88 2.97
C LYS A 190 23.31 23.83 4.15
N GLU A 191 23.05 25.12 3.96
CA GLU A 191 23.14 26.15 5.01
C GLU A 191 22.13 25.95 6.16
N PHE A 192 21.00 25.29 5.89
CA PHE A 192 19.93 25.07 6.87
C PHE A 192 20.06 23.74 7.62
N HIS A 193 20.42 22.66 6.94
CA HIS A 193 20.52 21.32 7.56
C HIS A 193 21.96 20.92 7.92
N GLY A 194 22.97 21.64 7.41
CA GLY A 194 24.39 21.39 7.73
C GLY A 194 24.91 20.01 7.32
N ARG A 195 24.29 19.38 6.31
CA ARG A 195 24.65 18.03 5.83
C ARG A 195 25.35 18.12 4.49
N GLU A 196 26.32 17.24 4.28
CA GLU A 196 27.04 17.18 3.02
C GLU A 196 26.12 16.71 1.88
N PRO A 197 26.07 17.44 0.75
CA PRO A 197 25.37 17.02 -0.45
C PRO A 197 25.84 15.63 -0.91
N GLY A 198 24.89 14.81 -1.36
CA GLY A 198 25.15 13.41 -1.72
C GLY A 198 25.16 12.44 -0.54
N SER A 199 25.13 12.92 0.71
CA SER A 199 24.91 12.04 1.87
C SER A 199 23.44 11.60 1.95
N LEU A 200 23.19 10.39 2.47
CA LEU A 200 21.83 9.84 2.55
C LEU A 200 20.96 10.59 3.56
N MET A 201 19.83 11.11 3.09
CA MET A 201 18.82 11.80 3.90
C MET A 201 17.75 10.82 4.39
N THR A 202 17.08 10.13 3.47
CA THR A 202 16.07 9.13 3.81
C THR A 202 16.25 7.85 3.01
N ILE A 203 15.81 6.74 3.60
CA ILE A 203 15.69 5.44 2.94
C ILE A 203 14.30 4.89 3.17
N GLU A 204 13.67 4.42 2.11
CA GLU A 204 12.35 3.80 2.15
C GLU A 204 12.51 2.29 2.06
N PHE A 205 11.79 1.56 2.88
CA PHE A 205 11.82 0.10 2.87
C PHE A 205 10.47 -0.48 3.29
N GLU A 206 10.22 -1.70 2.83
CA GLU A 206 9.03 -2.48 3.14
C GLU A 206 9.44 -3.73 3.93
N LEU A 207 8.71 -4.03 5.01
CA LEU A 207 8.82 -5.26 5.79
C LEU A 207 7.43 -5.90 5.88
N ASN A 208 7.23 -7.08 5.28
CA ASN A 208 5.95 -7.79 5.25
C ASN A 208 4.78 -6.85 4.91
N ASP A 209 4.87 -6.18 3.76
CA ASP A 209 3.89 -5.20 3.24
C ASP A 209 3.69 -3.91 4.07
N GLN A 210 4.46 -3.69 5.13
CA GLN A 210 4.45 -2.43 5.89
C GLN A 210 5.55 -1.49 5.42
N LYS A 211 5.19 -0.25 5.12
CA LYS A 211 6.10 0.79 4.64
C LYS A 211 6.74 1.56 5.80
N PHE A 212 8.05 1.74 5.70
CA PHE A 212 8.84 2.53 6.63
C PHE A 212 9.71 3.53 5.87
N VAL A 213 10.01 4.64 6.54
CA VAL A 213 11.04 5.60 6.13
C VAL A 213 12.06 5.68 7.26
N GLY A 214 13.32 5.41 6.99
CA GLY A 214 14.42 5.79 7.86
C GLY A 214 14.90 7.20 7.50
N LEU A 215 14.92 8.12 8.45
CA LEU A 215 15.40 9.50 8.29
C LEU A 215 16.71 9.70 9.07
N ASN A 216 17.77 10.08 8.39
CA ASN A 216 19.04 10.49 9.02
C ASN A 216 18.95 11.94 9.53
N GLY A 217 18.19 12.15 10.61
CA GLY A 217 17.99 13.48 11.20
C GLY A 217 19.05 13.91 12.21
N GLY A 218 19.96 13.01 12.62
CA GLY A 218 21.03 13.30 13.58
C GLY A 218 20.70 12.90 15.01
N PRO A 219 21.58 13.21 15.98
CA PRO A 219 21.51 12.65 17.34
C PRO A 219 20.43 13.26 18.24
N ASN A 220 19.63 14.20 17.72
CA ASN A 220 18.67 15.00 18.51
C ASN A 220 17.53 14.18 19.12
N PHE A 221 17.07 13.13 18.42
CA PHE A 221 16.01 12.26 18.88
C PHE A 221 16.49 10.81 18.95
N LYS A 222 16.09 10.11 19.99
CA LYS A 222 16.42 8.71 20.24
C LYS A 222 15.13 7.93 20.44
N PHE A 223 15.12 6.68 20.00
CA PHE A 223 14.03 5.77 20.29
C PHE A 223 13.89 5.54 21.80
N THR A 224 12.65 5.39 22.21
CA THR A 224 12.27 4.93 23.55
C THR A 224 11.22 3.83 23.37
N ALA A 225 10.93 3.08 24.43
CA ALA A 225 9.90 2.05 24.40
C ALA A 225 8.47 2.59 24.13
N ALA A 226 8.29 3.92 24.08
CA ALA A 226 7.01 4.55 23.74
C ALA A 226 6.53 4.22 22.31
N ILE A 227 7.45 3.90 21.40
CA ILE A 227 7.13 3.32 20.09
C ILE A 227 7.84 1.99 19.99
N SER A 228 7.11 0.94 19.64
CA SER A 228 7.65 -0.39 19.37
C SER A 228 6.95 -1.03 18.19
N ILE A 229 7.66 -1.91 17.49
CA ILE A 229 7.12 -2.70 16.38
C ILE A 229 6.88 -4.12 16.87
N MET A 230 5.66 -4.59 16.67
CA MET A 230 5.25 -5.91 17.12
C MET A 230 5.31 -6.91 15.98
N VAL A 231 5.94 -8.05 16.23
CA VAL A 231 6.05 -9.19 15.32
C VAL A 231 5.24 -10.34 15.90
N ASN A 232 4.11 -10.62 15.25
CA ASN A 232 3.23 -11.73 15.59
C ASN A 232 3.81 -13.03 15.03
N CYS A 233 4.12 -13.97 15.92
CA CYS A 233 4.79 -15.23 15.60
C CYS A 233 3.82 -16.41 15.75
N LYS A 234 3.84 -17.32 14.79
CA LYS A 234 2.93 -18.48 14.78
C LYS A 234 3.37 -19.61 15.70
N ASP A 235 4.67 -19.77 15.90
CA ASP A 235 5.29 -20.87 16.64
C ASP A 235 6.59 -20.43 17.33
N GLN A 236 7.14 -21.30 18.17
CA GLN A 236 8.38 -21.05 18.91
C GLN A 236 9.58 -20.82 17.97
N SER A 237 9.60 -21.47 16.80
CA SER A 237 10.71 -21.30 15.85
C SER A 237 10.74 -19.90 15.24
N GLU A 238 9.60 -19.30 14.94
CA GLU A 238 9.52 -17.90 14.53
C GLU A 238 9.90 -16.94 15.66
N ILE A 239 9.46 -17.23 16.90
CA ILE A 239 9.85 -16.46 18.08
C ILE A 239 11.37 -16.45 18.21
N ASP A 240 11.99 -17.62 18.25
CA ASP A 240 13.45 -17.77 18.40
C ASP A 240 14.19 -17.09 17.24
N TYR A 241 13.68 -17.21 16.02
CA TYR A 241 14.27 -16.57 14.85
C TYR A 241 14.32 -15.04 15.00
N TYR A 242 13.16 -14.41 15.25
CA TYR A 242 13.09 -12.95 15.35
C TYR A 242 13.76 -12.43 16.62
N TRP A 243 13.63 -13.14 17.74
CA TRP A 243 14.27 -12.81 19.00
C TRP A 243 15.80 -12.74 18.86
N ASN A 244 16.40 -13.78 18.25
CA ASN A 244 17.84 -13.82 18.06
C ASN A 244 18.31 -12.83 17.00
N LYS A 245 17.61 -12.72 15.87
CA LYS A 245 18.02 -11.85 14.77
C LYS A 245 17.88 -10.37 15.10
N LEU A 246 16.74 -9.93 15.62
CA LEU A 246 16.53 -8.51 15.96
C LEU A 246 17.30 -8.11 17.21
N GLY A 247 17.54 -9.06 18.12
CA GLY A 247 18.36 -8.81 19.30
C GLY A 247 19.86 -8.66 19.00
N GLU A 248 20.36 -9.14 17.85
CA GLU A 248 21.80 -9.18 17.54
C GLU A 248 22.46 -7.80 17.64
N GLY A 249 23.43 -7.66 18.56
CA GLY A 249 24.11 -6.39 18.85
C GLY A 249 23.26 -5.34 19.58
N GLY A 250 22.06 -5.70 20.03
CA GLY A 250 21.15 -4.88 20.81
C GLY A 250 21.42 -4.92 22.32
N ASP A 251 20.58 -4.22 23.08
CA ASP A 251 20.72 -4.10 24.54
C ASP A 251 20.12 -5.33 25.26
N GLU A 252 21.00 -6.23 25.72
CA GLU A 252 20.59 -7.45 26.43
C GLU A 252 19.82 -7.17 27.71
N SER A 253 20.10 -6.07 28.41
CA SER A 253 19.40 -5.71 29.65
C SER A 253 17.91 -5.37 29.42
N LYS A 254 17.55 -5.04 28.18
CA LYS A 254 16.18 -4.71 27.77
C LYS A 254 15.43 -5.90 27.18
N ARG A 255 16.05 -7.08 27.14
CA ARG A 255 15.42 -8.32 26.68
C ARG A 255 14.61 -8.96 27.80
N GLN A 256 13.33 -8.61 27.88
CA GLN A 256 12.45 -9.15 28.91
C GLN A 256 11.01 -9.21 28.43
N CYS A 257 10.28 -10.24 28.84
CA CYS A 257 8.83 -10.37 28.63
C CYS A 257 8.39 -10.19 27.15
N GLY A 258 9.17 -10.70 26.20
CA GLY A 258 8.91 -10.56 24.75
C GLY A 258 9.35 -9.23 24.14
N TRP A 259 9.92 -8.32 24.92
CA TRP A 259 10.49 -7.06 24.43
C TRP A 259 11.99 -7.20 24.21
N LEU A 260 12.50 -6.54 23.17
CA LEU A 260 13.94 -6.34 22.95
C LEU A 260 14.20 -4.96 22.34
N VAL A 261 15.45 -4.51 22.42
CA VAL A 261 15.93 -3.30 21.73
C VAL A 261 17.07 -3.71 20.81
N ASP A 262 16.98 -3.36 19.53
CA ASP A 262 18.00 -3.69 18.54
C ASP A 262 19.26 -2.80 18.63
N LYS A 263 20.26 -3.09 17.80
CA LYS A 263 21.53 -2.33 17.73
C LYS A 263 21.40 -0.88 17.26
N PHE A 264 20.21 -0.46 16.82
CA PHE A 264 19.87 0.91 16.44
C PHE A 264 19.01 1.62 17.49
N GLY A 265 18.62 0.92 18.55
CA GLY A 265 17.84 1.44 19.67
C GLY A 265 16.33 1.30 19.52
N LEU A 266 15.82 0.71 18.42
CA LEU A 266 14.39 0.53 18.20
C LEU A 266 13.84 -0.62 19.05
N SER A 267 12.68 -0.40 19.69
CA SER A 267 12.02 -1.41 20.51
C SER A 267 11.15 -2.34 19.65
N TRP A 268 11.29 -3.64 19.90
CA TRP A 268 10.52 -4.70 19.24
C TRP A 268 9.78 -5.54 20.28
N GLN A 269 8.60 -6.03 19.89
CA GLN A 269 7.81 -6.98 20.67
C GLN A 269 7.63 -8.26 19.87
N ILE A 270 8.18 -9.38 20.34
CA ILE A 270 8.05 -10.70 19.72
C ILE A 270 6.93 -11.44 20.43
N VAL A 271 5.77 -11.51 19.80
CA VAL A 271 4.53 -11.92 20.45
C VAL A 271 4.02 -13.23 19.86
N PRO A 272 3.80 -14.28 20.67
CA PRO A 272 3.11 -15.48 20.21
C PRO A 272 1.65 -15.18 19.89
N ASN A 273 1.13 -15.67 18.77
CA ASN A 273 -0.30 -15.53 18.43
C ASN A 273 -1.24 -16.08 19.52
N GLU A 274 -0.78 -17.11 20.26
CA GLU A 274 -1.55 -17.73 21.34
C GLU A 274 -1.71 -16.81 22.56
N LEU A 275 -0.82 -15.83 22.76
CA LEU A 275 -0.88 -14.91 23.90
C LEU A 275 -2.22 -14.16 23.95
N TYR A 276 -2.72 -13.73 22.80
CA TYR A 276 -4.02 -13.05 22.71
C TYR A 276 -5.19 -13.96 23.09
N ARG A 277 -5.15 -15.24 22.70
CA ARG A 277 -6.18 -16.22 23.10
C ARG A 277 -6.19 -16.48 24.60
N MET A 278 -5.02 -16.47 25.23
CA MET A 278 -4.89 -16.65 26.68
C MET A 278 -5.40 -15.42 27.45
N LEU A 279 -5.11 -14.21 26.95
CA LEU A 279 -5.56 -12.95 27.57
C LEU A 279 -7.07 -12.73 27.47
N ASP A 280 -7.70 -13.20 26.39
CA ASP A 280 -9.15 -13.07 26.16
C ASP A 280 -10.00 -14.19 26.83
N SER A 281 -9.36 -15.17 27.48
CA SER A 281 -10.07 -16.27 28.13
C SER A 281 -10.64 -15.87 29.52
N PRO A 282 -11.91 -16.21 29.83
CA PRO A 282 -12.55 -15.84 31.11
C PRO A 282 -12.02 -16.61 32.34
N GLU A 283 -11.08 -17.55 32.18
CA GLU A 283 -10.49 -18.33 33.29
C GLU A 283 -9.32 -17.59 33.97
N ILE A 284 -9.64 -16.56 34.77
CA ILE A 284 -8.66 -15.73 35.52
C ILE A 284 -7.76 -16.57 36.45
N GLU A 285 -8.26 -17.67 37.03
CA GLU A 285 -7.50 -18.50 38.01
C GLU A 285 -6.41 -19.41 37.41
N LYS A 286 -6.48 -19.75 36.11
CA LYS A 286 -5.37 -20.43 35.42
C LYS A 286 -4.29 -19.44 34.99
N ARG A 287 -4.67 -18.18 34.74
CA ARG A 287 -3.78 -17.09 34.31
C ARG A 287 -2.72 -16.75 35.36
N ASP A 288 -3.09 -16.71 36.63
CA ASP A 288 -2.17 -16.37 37.73
C ASP A 288 -1.19 -17.51 38.08
N ARG A 289 -1.51 -18.76 37.72
CA ARG A 289 -0.61 -19.91 37.93
C ARG A 289 0.46 -20.07 36.84
N ASN A 290 0.14 -19.67 35.60
CA ASN A 290 1.05 -19.78 34.44
C ASN A 290 1.86 -18.50 34.17
N SER A 291 1.65 -17.42 34.93
CA SER A 291 2.43 -16.17 34.86
C SER A 291 3.69 -16.19 35.74
N GLY A 292 4.01 -17.34 36.36
CA GLY A 292 5.32 -17.62 36.95
C GLY A 292 6.44 -17.75 35.90
N PRO A 293 7.72 -17.67 36.30
CA PRO A 293 8.85 -17.35 35.42
C PRO A 293 9.16 -18.51 34.45
N HIS A 294 8.52 -18.50 33.28
CA HIS A 294 8.85 -19.41 32.17
C HIS A 294 9.38 -18.68 30.93
N PHE A 295 9.65 -17.37 31.04
CA PHE A 295 10.29 -16.55 30.01
C PHE A 295 11.75 -16.21 30.33
N THR A 296 12.46 -17.07 31.04
CA THR A 296 13.91 -16.97 31.24
C THR A 296 14.59 -18.31 30.98
N LYS A 297 15.09 -18.47 29.75
CA LYS A 297 16.49 -18.83 29.45
C LYS A 297 16.78 -18.55 27.99
#